data_AF-A0A958GPE8-F1
#
_entry.id   AF-A0A958GPE8-F1
#
_cell.length_a   1.000
_cell.length_b   1.000
_cell.length_c   1.000
_cell.angle_alpha   90.00
_cell.angle_beta   90.00
_cell.angle_gamma   90.00
#
_symmetry.space_group_name_H-M   'P 1'
#
loop_
_entity.id
_entity.type
_entity.pdbx_description
1 polymer ?
#
loop_
_entity_poly.entity_id
_entity_poly.type
_entity_poly.pdbx_seq_one_letter_code
_entity_poly.pdbx_strand_id
1 'polypeptide(L)' 'MAGNEQIDGASLKAGDRVKRVDTEGPLGVVQKVRIETVRQSIRPDGDPPGITVTVLWDNGTLSHFVPGGLEKIGS' A
#
# COMPACT_ATOMS: atom_id res chain seq x y z
N MET A 1 -19.28 14.85 6.85
CA MET A 1 -18.07 14.92 6.01
C MET A 1 -17.11 13.92 6.61
N ALA A 2 -16.99 12.72 6.04
CA ALA A 2 -16.05 11.72 6.53
C ALA A 2 -14.65 12.14 6.08
N GLY A 3 -13.73 12.30 7.03
CA GLY A 3 -12.35 12.62 6.73
C GLY A 3 -11.72 11.42 6.03
N ASN A 4 -11.20 11.66 4.83
CA ASN A 4 -10.42 10.69 4.11
C ASN A 4 -9.04 10.71 4.78
N GLU A 5 -8.86 9.91 5.84
CA GLU A 5 -7.55 9.69 6.45
C GLU A 5 -6.66 9.04 5.38
N GLN A 6 -5.84 9.88 4.74
CA GLN A 6 -4.78 9.46 3.86
C GLN A 6 -3.82 8.64 4.72
N ILE A 7 -3.97 7.32 4.68
CA ILE A 7 -3.17 6.41 5.48
C ILE A 7 -1.75 6.49 4.94
N ASP A 8 -0.85 7.12 5.71
CA ASP A 8 0.58 7.04 5.50
C ASP A 8 0.94 5.59 5.26
N GLY A 9 1.55 5.32 4.11
CA GLY A 9 1.66 3.98 3.57
C GLY A 9 2.44 2.94 4.40
N ALA A 10 2.91 3.33 5.57
CA ALA A 10 3.54 2.50 6.58
C ALA A 10 2.53 1.67 7.41
N SER A 11 1.23 1.95 7.37
CA SER A 11 0.24 1.29 8.26
C SER A 11 -0.54 0.12 7.64
N LEU A 12 -0.30 -0.23 6.38
CA LEU A 12 -0.92 -1.41 5.75
C LEU A 12 -0.22 -2.69 6.24
N LYS A 13 -1.00 -3.71 6.61
CA LYS A 13 -0.50 -5.06 6.95
C LYS A 13 -1.21 -6.14 6.16
N ALA A 14 -0.57 -7.31 6.06
CA ALA A 14 -1.21 -8.48 5.47
C ALA A 14 -2.54 -8.79 6.17
N GLY A 15 -3.58 -9.07 5.39
CA GLY A 15 -4.94 -9.26 5.85
C GLY A 15 -5.81 -7.99 5.88
N ASP A 16 -5.23 -6.80 5.78
CA ASP A 16 -6.04 -5.59 5.65
C ASP A 16 -6.80 -5.58 4.32
N ARG A 17 -8.07 -5.19 4.40
CA ARG A 17 -8.91 -4.96 3.23
C ARG A 17 -8.62 -3.57 2.67
N VAL A 18 -8.42 -3.47 1.36
CA VAL A 18 -8.04 -2.24 0.68
C VAL A 18 -8.83 -2.02 -0.60
N LYS A 19 -8.99 -0.74 -0.97
CA LYS A 19 -9.41 -0.28 -2.29
C LYS A 19 -8.31 0.58 -2.90
N ARG A 20 -8.33 0.75 -4.21
CA ARG A 20 -7.47 1.72 -4.89
C ARG A 20 -7.99 3.14 -4.63
N VAL A 21 -7.07 4.06 -4.34
CA VAL A 21 -7.37 5.49 -4.23
C VAL A 21 -7.95 5.99 -5.55
N ASP A 22 -8.96 6.88 -5.49
CA ASP A 22 -9.57 7.56 -6.65
C ASP A 22 -10.14 6.64 -7.75
N THR A 23 -10.53 5.40 -7.42
CA THR A 23 -11.19 4.50 -8.38
C THR A 23 -12.29 3.69 -7.70
N GLU A 24 -13.50 3.69 -8.29
CA GLU A 24 -14.56 2.72 -7.99
C GLU A 24 -14.18 1.36 -8.58
N GLY A 25 -13.17 0.74 -7.97
CA GLY A 25 -12.55 -0.49 -8.43
C GLY A 25 -12.89 -1.70 -7.56
N PRO A 26 -12.38 -2.88 -7.93
CA PRO A 26 -12.51 -4.07 -7.11
C PRO A 26 -11.87 -3.84 -5.73
N LEU A 27 -12.46 -4.47 -4.71
CA LEU A 27 -11.85 -4.54 -3.39
C LEU A 27 -10.81 -5.65 -3.37
N GLY A 28 -9.82 -5.52 -2.50
CA GLY A 28 -8.74 -6.49 -2.39
C GLY A 28 -8.24 -6.64 -0.95
N VAL A 29 -7.45 -7.66 -0.72
CA VAL A 29 -6.78 -7.90 0.57
C VAL A 29 -5.28 -7.76 0.36
N VAL A 30 -4.61 -7.06 1.27
CA VAL A 30 -3.15 -7.03 1.32
C VAL A 30 -2.65 -8.44 1.59
N GLN A 31 -1.96 -9.03 0.64
CA GLN A 31 -1.33 -10.33 0.80
C GLN A 31 0.05 -10.20 1.45
N LYS A 32 0.80 -9.14 1.08
CA LYS A 32 2.17 -8.95 1.55
C LYS A 32 2.56 -7.48 1.50
N VAL A 33 3.38 -7.06 2.45
CA VAL A 33 4.07 -5.76 2.43
C VAL A 33 5.56 -6.01 2.43
N ARG A 34 6.28 -5.40 1.49
CA ARG A 34 7.72 -5.53 1.33
C ARG A 34 8.34 -4.15 1.44
N ILE A 35 9.24 -3.99 2.41
CA ILE A 35 10.04 -2.78 2.60
C ILE A 35 11.40 -3.03 1.93
N GLU A 36 11.66 -2.32 0.84
CA GLU A 36 12.94 -2.32 0.16
C GLU A 36 13.81 -1.22 0.76
N THR A 37 14.61 -1.61 1.75
CA THR A 37 15.65 -0.74 2.29
C THR A 37 16.72 -0.58 1.22
N VAL A 38 16.74 0.58 0.55
CA VAL A 38 17.85 0.95 -0.31
C VAL A 38 19.07 1.07 0.60
N ARG A 39 20.08 0.20 0.42
CA ARG A 39 21.33 0.32 1.17
C ARG A 39 21.93 1.69 0.84
N GLN A 40 21.91 2.58 1.82
CA GLN A 40 22.63 3.85 1.80
C GLN A 40 24.12 3.52 1.68
N SER A 41 24.69 3.61 0.48
CA SER A 41 26.14 3.47 0.35
C SER A 41 26.81 4.56 -0.47
N ILE A 42 26.09 5.43 -1.20
CA ILE A 42 26.77 6.40 -2.09
C ILE A 42 26.10 7.79 -2.20
N ARG A 43 24.95 8.10 -1.56
CA ARG A 43 24.37 9.45 -1.63
C ARG A 43 23.86 9.95 -0.27
N PRO A 44 24.15 11.20 0.14
CA PRO A 44 23.76 11.75 1.44
C PRO A 44 22.31 12.27 1.51
N ASP A 45 21.44 11.93 0.57
CA ASP A 45 20.04 12.39 0.59
C ASP A 45 19.08 11.26 0.97
N GLY A 46 18.28 11.53 2.02
CA GLY A 46 17.43 10.60 2.74
C GLY A 46 16.15 10.22 2.00
N ASP A 47 16.28 9.53 0.87
CA ASP A 47 15.14 8.86 0.26
C ASP A 47 14.57 7.80 1.22
N PRO A 48 13.26 7.84 1.53
CA PRO A 48 12.62 6.84 2.36
C PRO A 48 12.70 5.45 1.69
N PRO A 49 12.72 4.36 2.47
CA PRO A 49 12.74 3.02 1.91
C PRO A 49 11.54 2.82 0.98
N GLY A 50 11.77 2.18 -0.18
CA GLY A 50 10.69 1.87 -1.13
C GLY A 50 9.75 0.84 -0.53
N ILE A 51 8.47 1.18 -0.31
CA ILE A 51 7.47 0.24 0.20
C ILE A 51 6.62 -0.25 -0.96
N THR A 52 6.56 -1.58 -1.11
CA THR A 52 5.72 -2.26 -2.09
C THR A 52 4.68 -3.12 -1.39
N VAL A 53 3.41 -2.94 -1.72
CA VAL A 53 2.26 -3.68 -1.20
C VAL A 53 1.71 -4.59 -2.28
N THR A 54 1.66 -5.89 -2.00
CA THR A 54 1.00 -6.88 -2.85
C THR A 54 -0.45 -7.04 -2.41
N VAL A 55 -1.40 -6.80 -3.32
CA VAL A 55 -2.84 -6.92 -3.08
C VAL A 55 -3.42 -8.04 -3.94
N LEU A 56 -4.19 -8.93 -3.32
CA LEU A 56 -5.04 -9.89 -4.00
C LEU A 56 -6.46 -9.31 -4.10
N TRP A 57 -6.87 -8.99 -5.32
CA TRP A 57 -8.20 -8.47 -5.62
C TRP A 57 -9.25 -9.58 -5.61
N ASP A 58 -10.50 -9.24 -5.33
CA ASP A 58 -11.62 -10.20 -5.30
C ASP A 58 -11.88 -10.89 -6.64
N ASN A 59 -11.46 -10.26 -7.74
CA ASN A 59 -11.52 -10.86 -9.07
C ASN A 59 -10.41 -11.92 -9.31
N GLY A 60 -9.60 -12.24 -8.30
CA GLY A 60 -8.51 -13.19 -8.36
C GLY A 60 -7.18 -12.63 -8.89
N THR A 61 -7.12 -11.34 -9.20
CA THR A 61 -5.90 -10.70 -9.73
C THR A 61 -4.95 -10.31 -8.60
N LEU A 62 -3.66 -10.55 -8.79
CA LEU A 62 -2.60 -10.02 -7.93
C LEU A 62 -2.00 -8.75 -8.53
N SER A 63 -1.73 -7.76 -7.69
CA SER A 63 -1.12 -6.50 -8.12
C SER A 63 -0.18 -5.94 -7.07
N HIS A 64 0.77 -5.11 -7.52
CA HIS A 64 1.73 -4.43 -6.67
C HIS A 64 1.47 -2.93 -6.69
N PHE A 65 1.40 -2.32 -5.52
CA PHE A 65 1.10 -0.92 -5.34
C PHE A 65 2.10 -0.28 -4.38
N VAL A 66 2.36 1.00 -4.60
CA VAL A 66 2.87 1.85 -3.52
C VAL A 66 1.74 2.09 -2.53
N PRO A 67 2.02 2.17 -1.24
CA PRO A 67 0.97 2.19 -0.25
C PRO A 67 0.12 3.47 -0.27
N GLY A 68 0.65 4.60 -0.78
CA GLY A 68 -0.14 5.81 -1.02
C GLY A 68 -1.18 5.70 -2.15
N GLY A 69 -1.18 4.59 -2.91
CA GLY A 69 -2.20 4.30 -3.93
C GLY A 69 -3.36 3.45 -3.43
N LEU A 70 -3.38 3.12 -2.13
CA LEU A 70 -4.36 2.23 -1.51
C LEU A 70 -5.00 2.90 -0.29
N GLU A 71 -6.30 2.68 -0.11
CA GLU A 71 -7.04 3.06 1.11
C GLU A 71 -7.52 1.80 1.82
N LYS A 72 -7.30 1.74 3.14
CA LYS A 72 -7.82 0.66 3.99
C LYS A 72 -9.34 0.84 4.17
N ILE A 73 -10.08 -0.27 4.11
CA ILE A 73 -11.54 -0.30 4.24
C ILE A 73 -11.94 -1.33 5.30
N GLY A 74 -12.31 -0.84 6.49
CA GLY A 74 -12.63 -1.66 7.66
C GLY A 74 -11.45 -1.72 8.63
N SER A 75 -11.73 -1.43 9.90
CA SER A 75 -10.74 -1.33 10.99
C SER A 75 -10.23 -2.69 11.45
#